data_AF-A0A955QI13-F1
#
_entry.id   AF-A0A955QI13-F1
#
_cell.length_a   1.000
_cell.length_b   1.000
_cell.length_c   1.000
_cell.angle_alpha   90.00
_cell.angle_beta   90.00
_cell.angle_gamma   90.00
#
_symmetry.space_group_name_H-M   'P 1'
#
loop_
_entity.id
_entity.type
_entity.pdbx_description
1 polymer ?
#
loop_
_entity_poly.entity_id
_entity_poly.type
_entity_poly.pdbx_seq_one_letter_code
_entity_poly.pdbx_strand_id
1 'polypeptide(L)'
;MALAAQQKGYEYLAICDHSQRITIAHGLNAKRLAAQMEEIDRLNEDFKDFTLLKGAEVDILENGTLDFPNEILARLDLTVCAIHSQFNLPRRQQTERIIKAM
;
A
#
# COMPACT_ATOMS: atom_id res chain seq x y z
N MET A 1 12.49 1.25 10.96
CA MET A 1 12.57 1.95 9.67
C MET A 1 12.52 3.46 9.84
N ALA A 2 11.52 4.01 10.55
CA ALA A 2 11.39 5.45 10.84
C ALA A 2 12.70 6.12 11.32
N LEU A 3 13.29 5.65 12.42
CA LEU A 3 14.54 6.21 12.96
C LEU A 3 15.71 6.16 11.96
N ALA A 4 15.78 5.11 11.13
CA ALA A 4 16.83 4.99 10.12
C ALA A 4 16.62 5.99 8.96
N ALA A 5 15.37 6.28 8.60
CA ALA A 5 15.04 7.33 7.63
C ALA A 5 15.36 8.73 8.19
N GLN A 6 15.05 8.98 9.47
CA GLN A 6 15.45 10.22 10.15
C GLN A 6 16.97 10.41 10.19
N GLN A 7 17.73 9.35 10.51
CA GLN A 7 19.21 9.40 10.50
C GLN A 7 19.78 9.70 9.11
N LYS A 8 19.04 9.39 8.04
CA LYS A 8 19.40 9.73 6.66
C LYS A 8 19.01 11.15 6.26
N GLY A 9 18.31 11.89 7.12
CA GLY A 9 17.83 13.24 6.84
C GLY A 9 16.62 13.30 5.91
N TYR A 10 15.82 12.23 5.83
CA TYR A 10 14.57 12.26 5.08
C TYR A 10 13.48 12.99 5.86
N GLU A 11 12.61 13.69 5.13
CA GLU A 11 11.44 14.39 5.69
C GLU A 11 10.26 13.45 5.93
N TYR A 12 10.22 12.31 5.22
CA TYR A 12 9.15 11.33 5.37
C TYR A 12 9.57 9.92 4.98
N LEU A 13 8.76 8.93 5.37
CA LEU A 13 8.85 7.54 4.92
C LEU A 13 7.44 6.98 4.74
N ALA A 14 7.13 6.46 3.56
CA ALA A 14 5.91 5.71 3.35
C ALA A 14 6.08 4.25 3.77
N ILE A 15 5.15 3.73 4.57
CA ILE A 15 5.06 2.32 4.89
C ILE A 15 4.09 1.68 3.88
N CYS A 16 4.59 0.86 2.96
CA CYS A 16 3.79 0.28 1.88
C CYS A 16 3.75 -1.26 1.98
N ASP A 17 3.25 -1.80 3.08
CA ASP A 17 3.09 -3.25 3.22
C ASP A 17 2.05 -3.78 2.21
N HIS A 18 2.23 -5.05 1.81
CA HIS A 18 1.40 -5.70 0.79
C HIS A 18 -0.04 -5.96 1.25
N SER A 19 -0.98 -5.88 0.30
CA SER A 19 -2.38 -6.29 0.47
C SER A 19 -2.57 -7.81 0.63
N GLN A 20 -3.80 -8.20 0.98
CA GLN A 20 -4.18 -9.54 1.48
C GLN A 20 -3.82 -10.70 0.53
N ARG A 21 -3.86 -10.49 -0.78
CA ARG A 21 -3.68 -11.55 -1.79
C ARG A 21 -2.26 -12.08 -1.85
N ILE A 22 -1.25 -11.33 -1.39
CA ILE A 22 0.11 -11.83 -1.25
C ILE A 22 0.27 -12.59 0.07
N THR A 23 -0.32 -13.79 0.11
CA THR A 23 -0.28 -14.67 1.29
C THR A 23 1.14 -15.10 1.68
N ILE A 24 2.04 -15.22 0.71
CA ILE A 24 3.46 -15.54 0.92
C ILE A 24 4.19 -14.42 1.70
N ALA A 25 3.74 -13.16 1.57
CA ALA A 25 4.35 -12.00 2.21
C ALA A 25 3.62 -11.57 3.50
N HIS A 26 2.76 -12.42 4.07
CA HIS A 26 1.93 -12.08 5.23
C HIS A 26 1.03 -10.84 5.04
N GLY A 27 0.52 -10.65 3.80
CA GLY A 27 -0.29 -9.51 3.38
C GLY A 27 -1.38 -9.09 4.38
N LEU A 28 -1.61 -7.78 4.48
CA LEU A 28 -2.56 -7.20 5.41
C LEU A 28 -3.98 -7.33 4.84
N ASN A 29 -4.91 -7.81 5.67
CA ASN A 29 -6.33 -7.58 5.41
C ASN A 29 -6.73 -6.17 5.86
N ALA A 30 -7.92 -5.71 5.48
CA ALA A 30 -8.37 -4.34 5.79
C ALA A 30 -8.34 -4.02 7.30
N LYS A 31 -8.63 -5.00 8.17
CA LYS A 31 -8.57 -4.83 9.63
C LYS A 31 -7.13 -4.61 10.12
N ARG A 32 -6.17 -5.39 9.63
CA ARG A 32 -4.75 -5.25 9.98
C ARG A 32 -4.17 -3.95 9.43
N LEU A 33 -4.55 -3.57 8.21
CA LEU A 33 -4.15 -2.28 7.63
C LEU A 33 -4.70 -1.10 8.45
N ALA A 34 -5.97 -1.16 8.88
CA ALA A 34 -6.54 -0.14 9.78
C ALA A 34 -5.74 -0.02 11.09
N ALA A 35 -5.38 -1.14 11.71
CA ALA A 35 -4.57 -1.13 12.93
C ALA A 35 -3.16 -0.56 12.70
N GLN A 36 -2.55 -0.82 11.54
CA GLN A 36 -1.27 -0.22 11.16
C GLN A 36 -1.39 1.29 10.96
N MET A 37 -2.46 1.76 10.32
CA MET A 37 -2.69 3.21 10.16
C MET A 37 -2.81 3.91 11.52
N GLU A 38 -3.54 3.32 12.47
CA GLU A 38 -3.65 3.86 13.84
C GLU A 38 -2.30 3.89 14.56
N GLU A 39 -1.44 2.89 14.32
CA GLU A 39 -0.08 2.88 14.86
C GLU A 39 0.81 3.96 14.22
N ILE A 40 0.69 4.17 12.91
CA ILE A 40 1.38 5.25 12.21
C ILE A 40 0.92 6.61 12.75
N ASP A 41 -0.39 6.80 12.96
CA ASP A 41 -0.93 8.04 13.51
C ASP A 41 -0.35 8.31 14.92
N ARG A 42 -0.30 7.29 15.80
CA ARG A 42 0.33 7.40 17.12
C ARG A 42 1.81 7.75 17.04
N LEU A 43 2.58 7.08 16.17
CA LEU A 43 4.01 7.36 16.00
C LEU A 43 4.27 8.77 15.47
N ASN A 44 3.40 9.27 14.60
CA ASN A 44 3.51 10.63 14.07
C ASN A 44 3.30 11.71 15.16
N GLU A 45 2.59 11.43 16.25
CA GLU A 45 2.47 12.36 17.39
C GLU A 45 3.82 12.63 18.08
N ASP A 46 4.74 11.65 18.02
CA ASP A 46 6.07 11.74 18.63
C ASP A 46 7.14 12.36 17.70
N PHE A 47 6.86 12.43 16.40
CA PHE A 47 7.77 13.02 15.41
C PHE A 47 7.48 14.51 15.20
N LYS A 48 8.54 15.32 15.01
CA LYS A 48 8.41 16.78 14.78
C LYS A 48 8.63 17.18 13.32
N ASP A 49 9.79 16.80 12.78
CA ASP A 49 10.22 17.15 11.42
C ASP A 49 10.34 15.90 10.53
N PHE A 50 9.51 14.90 10.80
CA PHE A 50 9.48 13.64 10.07
C PHE A 50 8.06 13.09 10.04
N THR A 51 7.63 12.58 8.89
CA THR A 51 6.28 12.02 8.74
C THR A 51 6.32 10.59 8.23
N LEU A 52 5.64 9.69 8.93
CA LEU A 52 5.28 8.38 8.39
C LEU A 52 3.99 8.52 7.58
N LEU A 53 4.04 8.14 6.31
CA LEU A 53 2.87 8.11 5.44
C LEU A 53 2.19 6.75 5.52
N LYS A 54 0.86 6.76 5.67
CA LYS A 54 0.00 5.58 5.61
C LYS A 54 -0.08 5.10 4.18
N GLY A 55 0.78 4.14 3.83
CA GLY A 55 0.84 3.55 2.51
C GLY A 55 0.31 2.12 2.45
N ALA A 56 0.08 1.63 1.23
CA ALA A 56 -0.05 0.21 0.97
C ALA A 56 0.40 -0.10 -0.46
N GLU A 57 1.01 -1.27 -0.65
CA GLU A 57 1.17 -1.86 -1.98
C GLU A 57 -0.01 -2.79 -2.26
N VAL A 58 -0.90 -2.36 -3.15
CA VAL A 58 -2.19 -2.97 -3.41
C VAL A 58 -2.12 -3.77 -4.71
N ASP A 59 -2.45 -5.05 -4.63
CA ASP A 59 -2.48 -5.90 -5.82
C ASP A 59 -3.63 -5.48 -6.75
N ILE A 60 -3.32 -5.35 -8.03
CA ILE A 60 -4.31 -5.22 -9.09
C ILE A 60 -4.79 -6.62 -9.41
N LEU A 61 -6.06 -6.93 -9.15
CA LEU A 61 -6.63 -8.25 -9.45
C LEU A 61 -6.75 -8.47 -10.96
N GLU A 62 -6.92 -9.72 -11.39
CA GLU A 62 -6.99 -10.10 -12.80
C GLU A 62 -8.07 -9.33 -13.59
N ASN A 63 -9.18 -8.99 -12.92
CA ASN A 63 -10.29 -8.21 -13.49
C ASN A 63 -10.07 -6.68 -13.43
N GLY A 64 -8.89 -6.22 -13.00
CA GLY A 64 -8.51 -4.82 -12.84
C GLY A 64 -9.01 -4.12 -11.57
N THR A 65 -9.73 -4.80 -10.67
CA THR A 65 -10.10 -4.19 -9.38
C THR A 65 -8.93 -4.25 -8.40
N LEU A 66 -8.95 -3.41 -7.37
CA LEU A 66 -7.90 -3.40 -6.33
C LEU A 66 -8.23 -4.38 -5.20
N ASP A 67 -7.18 -4.94 -4.58
CA ASP A 67 -7.26 -5.91 -3.48
C ASP A 67 -7.59 -5.28 -2.10
N PHE A 68 -8.40 -4.22 -2.11
CA PHE A 68 -8.95 -3.57 -0.93
C PHE A 68 -10.25 -2.83 -1.28
N PRO A 69 -11.18 -2.70 -0.32
CA PRO A 69 -12.39 -1.90 -0.51
C PRO A 69 -12.06 -0.40 -0.54
N ASN A 70 -12.83 0.41 -1.27
CA ASN A 70 -12.54 1.84 -1.46
C ASN A 70 -12.50 2.63 -0.13
N GLU A 71 -13.26 2.19 0.87
CA GLU A 71 -13.33 2.84 2.18
C GLU A 71 -11.99 2.77 2.94
N ILE A 72 -11.21 1.70 2.77
CA ILE A 72 -9.88 1.61 3.38
C ILE A 72 -8.83 2.36 2.53
N LEU A 73 -8.95 2.30 1.20
CA LEU A 73 -8.05 2.99 0.28
C LEU A 73 -8.11 4.51 0.44
N ALA A 74 -9.31 5.07 0.65
CA ALA A 74 -9.51 6.50 0.86
C ALA A 74 -8.85 7.07 2.13
N ARG A 75 -8.35 6.20 3.02
CA ARG A 75 -7.64 6.58 4.25
C ARG A 75 -6.11 6.59 4.10
N LEU A 76 -5.58 6.06 3.00
CA LEU A 76 -4.15 6.01 2.72
C LEU A 76 -3.67 7.37 2.20
N ASP A 77 -2.47 7.75 2.62
CA ASP A 77 -1.76 8.92 2.06
C ASP A 77 -1.13 8.57 0.71
N LEU A 78 -0.75 7.29 0.52
CA LEU A 78 -0.15 6.77 -0.71
C LEU A 78 -0.68 5.38 -1.05
N THR A 79 -1.15 5.18 -2.27
CA THR A 79 -1.49 3.85 -2.79
C THR A 79 -0.56 3.51 -3.93
N VAL A 80 0.20 2.42 -3.78
CA VAL A 80 1.01 1.85 -4.87
C VAL A 80 0.26 0.67 -5.43
N CYS A 81 -0.16 0.73 -6.69
CA CYS A 81 -0.82 -0.39 -7.36
C CYS A 81 0.20 -1.20 -8.16
N ALA A 82 0.22 -2.52 -7.99
CA ALA A 82 1.16 -3.40 -8.68
C ALA A 82 0.52 -4.73 -9.11
N ILE A 83 1.10 -5.37 -10.13
CA ILE A 83 0.69 -6.69 -10.61
C ILE A 83 1.61 -7.74 -9.99
N HIS A 84 1.05 -8.67 -9.22
CA HIS A 84 1.79 -9.80 -8.65
C HIS A 84 1.40 -11.16 -9.23
N SER A 85 0.45 -11.19 -10.15
CA SER A 85 -0.10 -12.42 -10.71
C SER A 85 -0.56 -12.23 -12.16
N GLN A 86 -0.73 -13.35 -12.88
CA GLN A 86 -1.20 -13.36 -14.27
C GLN A 86 -0.32 -12.52 -15.21
N PHE A 87 1.00 -12.73 -15.16
CA PHE A 87 1.96 -12.03 -15.99
C PHE A 87 1.86 -12.38 -17.48
N ASN A 88 1.31 -13.55 -17.81
CA ASN A 88 1.21 -14.08 -19.17
C ASN A 88 -0.12 -13.75 -19.87
N LEU A 89 -0.90 -12.80 -19.36
CA LEU A 89 -2.13 -12.37 -20.04
C LEU A 89 -1.81 -11.79 -21.43
N PRO A 90 -2.71 -11.97 -22.42
CA PRO A 90 -2.59 -11.28 -23.69
C PRO A 90 -2.41 -9.78 -23.50
N ARG A 91 -1.51 -9.16 -24.28
CA ARG A 91 -1.15 -7.73 -24.16
C ARG A 91 -2.36 -6.81 -23.97
N ARG A 92 -3.43 -7.02 -24.75
CA ARG A 92 -4.66 -6.23 -24.67
C ARG A 92 -5.34 -6.36 -23.31
N GLN A 93 -5.50 -7.59 -22.80
CA GLN A 93 -6.12 -7.84 -21.50
C GLN A 93 -5.28 -7.25 -20.36
N GLN A 94 -3.95 -7.37 -20.41
CA GLN A 94 -3.09 -6.77 -19.39
C GLN A 94 -3.17 -5.24 -19.40
N THR A 95 -3.29 -4.64 -20.58
CA THR A 95 -3.47 -3.18 -20.73
C THR A 95 -4.81 -2.75 -20.12
N GLU A 96 -5.90 -3.45 -20.44
CA GLU A 96 -7.24 -3.16 -19.89
C GLU A 96 -7.28 -3.32 -18.36
N ARG A 97 -6.60 -4.34 -17.82
CA ARG A 97 -6.45 -4.56 -16.37
C ARG A 97 -5.79 -3.36 -15.67
N ILE A 98 -4.68 -2.86 -16.21
CA ILE A 98 -3.95 -1.72 -15.63
C ILE A 98 -4.79 -0.45 -15.73
N ILE A 99 -5.38 -0.16 -16.91
CA ILE A 99 -6.19 1.04 -17.11
C ILE A 99 -7.36 1.09 -16.13
N LYS A 100 -8.01 -0.03 -15.85
CA LYS A 100 -9.14 -0.09 -14.92
C LYS A 100 -8.76 0.18 -13.46
N ALA A 101 -7.50 -0.07 -13.08
CA ALA A 101 -6.99 0.15 -11.74
C ALA A 101 -6.58 1.61 -11.47
N MET A 102 -6.51 2.44 -12.53
CA MET A 102 -6.17 3.86 -12.49
C MET A 102 -7.42 4.73 -12.50
#